data_AF-A0A2K3K4D6-F1
#
_entry.id   AF-A0A2K3K4D6-F1
#
_cell.length_a   1.000
_cell.length_b   1.000
_cell.length_c   1.000
_cell.angle_alpha   90.00
_cell.angle_beta   90.00
_cell.angle_gamma   90.00
#
_symmetry.space_group_name_H-M   'P 1'
#
loop_
_entity.id
_entity.type
_entity.pdbx_description
1 polymer ?
#
loop_
_entity_poly.entity_id
_entity_poly.type
_entity_poly.pdbx_seq_one_letter_code
_entity_poly.pdbx_strand_id
1 'polypeptide(L)' 'MVVRECDGNKSPGPDGFNFSFVKAFWNLLKGEVNIMFDQFHRNASLPKSFSSYFVALIPK' A
#
# COMPACT_ATOMS: atom_id res chain seq x y z
N MET A 1 12.99 2.58 11.36
CA MET A 1 12.00 3.02 10.36
C MET A 1 11.15 1.81 10.04
N VAL A 2 9.88 1.84 10.44
CA VAL A 2 8.97 0.67 10.47
C VAL A 2 8.96 -0.10 9.14
N VAL A 3 9.00 0.60 8.00
CA VAL A 3 9.05 -0.01 6.65
C VAL A 3 10.26 -0.93 6.46
N ARG A 4 11.42 -0.61 7.05
CA ARG A 4 12.63 -1.45 6.95
C ARG A 4 12.52 -2.73 7.79
N GLU A 5 11.78 -2.67 8.90
CA GLU A 5 11.59 -3.76 9.85
C GLU A 5 10.52 -4.78 9.40
N CYS A 6 9.62 -4.40 8.48
CA CYS A 6 8.66 -5.33 7.90
C CYS A 6 9.34 -6.48 7.14
N ASP A 7 8.82 -7.70 7.20
CA ASP A 7 9.38 -8.81 6.41
C ASP A 7 9.03 -8.67 4.92
N GLY A 8 10.07 -8.56 4.08
CA GLY A 8 9.93 -8.42 2.63
C GLY A 8 9.76 -9.74 1.88
N ASN A 9 10.06 -10.88 2.52
CA ASN A 9 10.04 -12.20 1.90
C ASN A 9 8.70 -12.94 2.03
N LYS A 10 7.68 -12.28 2.58
CA LYS A 10 6.32 -12.81 2.58
C LYS A 10 5.79 -12.99 1.16
N SER A 11 4.90 -13.97 1.00
CA SER A 11 4.21 -14.20 -0.28
C SER A 11 3.57 -12.91 -0.80
N PRO A 12 3.66 -12.66 -2.12
CA PRO A 12 3.01 -11.52 -2.74
C PRO A 12 1.49 -11.60 -2.65
N GLY A 13 0.85 -10.43 -2.71
CA GLY A 13 -0.60 -10.34 -2.82
C GLY A 13 -1.11 -10.84 -4.18
N PRO A 14 -2.43 -10.81 -4.40
CA PRO A 14 -3.04 -11.12 -5.70
C PRO A 14 -2.55 -10.21 -6.85
N ASP A 15 -1.96 -9.07 -6.50
CA ASP A 15 -1.34 -8.08 -7.38
C ASP A 15 0.11 -8.43 -7.75
N GLY A 16 0.69 -9.49 -7.18
CA GLY A 16 2.07 -9.92 -7.43
C GLY A 16 3.12 -9.12 -6.68
N PHE A 17 2.73 -8.16 -5.82
CA PHE A 17 3.66 -7.36 -5.04
C PHE A 17 3.74 -7.82 -3.58
N ASN A 18 4.93 -7.75 -3.01
CA ASN A 18 5.16 -7.97 -1.59
C ASN A 18 5.82 -6.74 -0.95
N PHE A 19 6.17 -6.84 0.34
CA PHE A 19 6.75 -5.70 1.06
C PHE A 19 8.17 -5.33 0.58
N SER A 20 8.86 -6.22 -0.14
CA SER A 20 10.14 -5.88 -0.77
C SER A 20 10.00 -4.80 -1.84
N PHE A 21 8.88 -4.79 -2.57
CA PHE A 21 8.55 -3.70 -3.51
C PHE A 21 8.45 -2.36 -2.76
N VAL A 22 7.68 -2.32 -1.68
CA VAL A 22 7.50 -1.08 -0.88
C VAL A 22 8.84 -0.60 -0.32
N LYS A 23 9.70 -1.50 0.14
CA LYS A 23 11.06 -1.13 0.61
C LYS A 23 11.92 -0.55 -0.52
N ALA A 24 11.90 -1.16 -1.71
CA ALA A 24 12.71 -0.73 -2.84
C ALA A 24 12.29 0.66 -3.34
N PHE A 25 10.98 0.92 -3.43
CA PHE A 25 10.44 2.19 -3.91
C PHE A 25 10.10 3.18 -2.81
N TRP A 26 10.46 2.90 -1.56
CA TRP A 26 10.07 3.73 -0.41
C TRP A 26 10.47 5.20 -0.57
N ASN A 27 11.64 5.48 -1.14
CA ASN A 27 12.09 6.86 -1.36
C ASN A 27 11.20 7.65 -2.34
N LEU A 28 10.57 6.95 -3.29
CA LEU A 28 9.60 7.51 -4.23
C LEU A 28 8.22 7.64 -3.58
N LEU A 29 7.79 6.60 -2.84
CA LEU A 29 6.43 6.51 -2.27
C LEU A 29 6.22 7.35 -1.01
N LYS A 30 7.28 7.60 -0.21
CA LYS A 30 7.15 8.23 1.12
C LYS A 30 6.44 9.59 1.12
N GLY A 31 6.61 10.38 0.05
CA GLY A 31 6.00 11.70 -0.06
C GLY A 31 4.49 11.61 -0.17
N GLU A 32 4.01 10.83 -1.13
CA GLU A 32 2.59 10.58 -1.37
C GLU A 32 1.92 9.91 -0.16
N VAL A 33 2.60 8.92 0.45
CA VAL A 33 2.10 8.24 1.65
C VAL A 33 1.92 9.24 2.81
N ASN A 34 2.88 10.15 3.02
CA ASN A 34 2.75 11.18 4.05
C ASN A 34 1.59 12.14 3.78
N ILE A 35 1.40 12.58 2.53
CA ILE A 35 0.29 13.45 2.14
C ILE A 35 -1.05 12.75 2.39
N MET A 36 -1.15 11.47 2.03
CA MET A 36 -2.34 10.65 2.28
C MET A 36 -2.66 10.56 3.78
N PHE A 37 -1.66 10.31 4.63
CA PHE A 37 -1.87 10.29 6.09
C PHE A 37 -2.30 11.65 6.64
N ASP A 38 -1.71 12.74 6.15
CA ASP A 38 -2.05 14.10 6.57
C ASP A 38 -3.48 14.51 6.15
N GLN A 39 -3.92 14.10 4.96
CA GLN A 39 -5.31 14.27 4.52
C GLN A 39 -6.28 13.43 5.35
N PHE A 40 -5.93 12.16 5.61
CA PHE A 40 -6.73 11.27 6.43
C PHE A 40 -6.88 11.80 7.86
N HIS A 41 -5.79 12.25 8.49
CA HIS A 41 -5.83 12.78 9.85
C HIS A 41 -6.72 14.03 9.93
N ARG A 42 -6.60 14.96 8.97
CA ARG A 42 -7.33 16.23 9.00
C ARG A 42 -8.80 16.08 8.66
N ASN A 43 -9.12 15.23 7.67
CA ASN A 43 -10.44 15.22 7.04
C ASN A 43 -11.18 13.88 7.21
N ALA A 44 -10.56 12.89 7.87
CA ALA A 44 -11.02 11.49 7.92
C ALA A 44 -11.33 10.91 6.52
N SER A 45 -10.68 11.44 5.48
CA SER A 45 -10.97 11.11 4.09
C SER A 45 -9.75 10.48 3.42
N LEU A 46 -10.03 9.47 2.61
CA LEU A 46 -9.06 8.86 1.71
C LEU A 46 -9.44 9.17 0.26
N PRO A 47 -8.46 9.21 -0.66
CA PRO A 47 -8.77 9.29 -2.08
C PRO A 47 -9.74 8.17 -2.47
N LYS A 48 -10.80 8.48 -3.23
CA LYS A 48 -11.82 7.48 -3.64
C LYS A 48 -11.21 6.30 -4.42
N SER A 49 -10.10 6.52 -5.09
CA SER A 49 -9.31 5.47 -5.77
C SER A 49 -8.71 4.45 -4.80
N PHE A 50 -8.46 4.83 -3.54
CA PHE A 50 -7.87 3.95 -2.54
C PHE A 50 -8.81 2.80 -2.15
N SER A 51 -10.13 3.01 -2.18
CA SER A 51 -11.13 1.98 -1.95
C SER A 51 -11.53 1.20 -3.20
N SER A 52 -10.85 1.40 -4.34
CA SER A 52 -11.15 0.68 -5.57
C SER A 52 -10.37 -0.63 -5.60
N TYR A 53 -11.07 -1.77 -5.54
CA TYR A 53 -10.47 -3.10 -5.64
C TYR A 53 -11.23 -3.96 -6.65
N PHE A 54 -10.49 -4.80 -7.37
CA PHE A 54 -11.05 -5.77 -8.32
C PHE A 54 -11.26 -7.11 -7.61
N VAL A 55 -12.49 -7.61 -7.61
CA VAL A 55 -12.82 -8.92 -7.03
C VAL A 55 -12.82 -9.96 -8.15
N ALA A 56 -11.82 -10.85 -8.13
CA ALA A 56 -11.80 -12.02 -9.01
C ALA A 56 -12.50 -13.20 -8.30
N LEU A 57 -13.68 -13.59 -8.78
CA LEU A 57 -14.36 -14.80 -8.33
C LEU A 57 -13.77 -16.01 -9.06
N ILE A 58 -13.23 -16.97 -8.32
CA ILE A 58 -12.80 -18.26 -8.89
C ILE A 58 -14.01 -19.20 -8.90
N PRO A 59 -14.48 -19.67 -10.08
CA PRO A 59 -15.57 -20.64 -10.17
C PRO A 59 -15.20 -21.95 -9.47
N LYS A 60 -16.17 -22.57 -8.79
CA LYS A 60 -16.06 -23.95 -8.30
C LYS A 60 -16.32 -24.96 -9.41
#